data_AF-A0A3D3RCY1-F1
#
_entry.id   AF-A0A3D3RCY1-F1
#
_cell.length_a   1.000
_cell.length_b   1.000
_cell.length_c   1.000
_cell.angle_alpha   90.00
_cell.angle_beta   90.00
_cell.angle_gamma   90.00
#
_symmetry.space_group_name_H-M   'P 1'
#
loop_
_entity.id
_entity.type
_entity.pdbx_description
1 polymer ?
#
loop_
_entity_poly.entity_id
_entity_poly.type
_entity_poly.pdbx_seq_one_letter_code
_entity_poly.pdbx_strand_id
1 'polypeptide(L)'
;MAGYTEHISVSGLLGIGYGTAASLFMGFTPTQGILAGVLTWVGGMLPDLDSETGRPIKELFSLTAAVASFVAMRCMIHKGADPDNAILMAVVTYAAVRYGAAAILSKFAVHRGMFHSIPALIIAGETVFLAYFSDSYTVKFLMA
;
A
#
# COMPACT_ATOMS: atom_id res chain seq x y z
N MET A 1 -7.81 13.94 -17.05
CA MET A 1 -7.58 13.01 -15.93
C MET A 1 -7.46 13.86 -14.67
N ALA A 2 -7.91 13.35 -13.52
CA ALA A 2 -7.73 14.04 -12.25
C ALA A 2 -6.22 14.13 -11.93
N GLY A 3 -5.79 15.19 -11.25
CA GLY A 3 -4.39 15.31 -10.81
C GLY A 3 -4.12 14.49 -9.55
N TYR A 4 -2.84 14.35 -9.21
CA TYR A 4 -2.39 13.71 -7.97
C TYR A 4 -3.07 14.26 -6.71
N THR A 5 -3.28 15.58 -6.67
CA THR A 5 -3.96 16.28 -5.58
C THR A 5 -5.40 15.81 -5.40
N GLU A 6 -6.11 15.62 -6.50
CA GLU A 6 -7.47 15.10 -6.53
C GLU A 6 -7.48 13.63 -6.10
N HIS A 7 -6.56 12.81 -6.61
CA HIS A 7 -6.44 11.40 -6.24
C HIS A 7 -6.23 11.23 -4.73
N ILE A 8 -5.30 11.97 -4.11
CA ILE A 8 -5.08 11.94 -2.65
C ILE A 8 -6.29 12.44 -1.88
N SER A 9 -6.88 13.56 -2.30
CA SER A 9 -7.94 14.21 -1.52
C SER A 9 -9.22 13.39 -1.55
N VAL A 10 -9.62 12.92 -2.74
CA VAL A 10 -10.82 12.10 -2.92
C VAL A 10 -10.65 10.74 -2.26
N SER A 11 -9.52 10.06 -2.47
CA SER A 11 -9.29 8.76 -1.82
C SER A 11 -9.15 8.87 -0.31
N GLY A 12 -8.63 9.98 0.22
CA GLY A 12 -8.56 10.23 1.66
C GLY A 12 -9.95 10.41 2.27
N LEU A 13 -10.80 11.22 1.63
CA LEU A 13 -12.20 11.39 2.05
C LEU A 13 -12.98 10.07 1.96
N LEU A 14 -12.82 9.33 0.86
CA LEU A 14 -13.42 8.00 0.70
C LEU A 14 -12.89 7.02 1.75
N GLY A 15 -11.60 7.05 2.08
CA GLY A 15 -11.00 6.21 3.12
C GLY A 15 -11.57 6.50 4.51
N ILE A 16 -11.76 7.78 4.86
CA ILE A 16 -12.45 8.17 6.11
C ILE A 16 -13.89 7.63 6.10
N GLY A 17 -14.63 7.86 5.01
CA GLY A 17 -16.01 7.38 4.88
C GLY A 17 -16.12 5.86 5.00
N TYR A 18 -15.28 5.14 4.25
CA TYR A 18 -15.25 3.68 4.19
C TYR A 18 -14.88 3.07 5.55
N GLY A 19 -13.80 3.55 6.18
CA GLY A 19 -13.35 3.06 7.47
C GLY A 19 -14.34 3.35 8.60
N THR A 20 -14.97 4.52 8.58
CA THR A 20 -16.00 4.90 9.55
C THR A 20 -17.26 4.05 9.35
N ALA A 21 -17.71 3.85 8.11
CA ALA A 21 -18.88 3.04 7.82
C ALA A 21 -18.67 1.56 8.18
N ALA A 22 -17.50 1.02 7.88
CA ALA A 22 -17.11 -0.33 8.27
C ALA A 22 -17.19 -0.52 9.79
N SER A 23 -16.67 0.44 10.54
CA SER A 23 -16.63 0.38 12.01
C SER A 23 -18.00 0.55 12.66
N LEU A 24 -18.82 1.47 12.17
CA LEU A 24 -20.09 1.84 12.82
C LEU A 24 -21.29 1.02 12.34
N PHE A 25 -21.32 0.60 11.07
CA PHE A 25 -22.50 -0.02 10.46
C PHE A 25 -22.29 -1.48 10.07
N MET A 26 -21.05 -1.95 9.87
CA MET A 26 -20.77 -3.30 9.36
C MET A 26 -20.19 -4.25 10.43
N GLY A 27 -20.03 -3.77 11.67
CA GLY A 27 -19.59 -4.60 12.80
C GLY A 27 -18.10 -4.92 12.83
N PHE A 28 -17.28 -4.25 12.03
CA PHE A 28 -15.82 -4.37 12.10
C PHE A 28 -15.27 -3.59 13.28
N THR A 29 -14.08 -3.99 13.76
CA THR A 29 -13.44 -3.24 14.83
C THR A 29 -12.97 -1.87 14.32
N PRO A 30 -12.87 -0.84 15.20
CA PRO A 30 -12.33 0.46 14.81
C PRO A 30 -10.95 0.37 14.16
N THR A 31 -10.11 -0.55 14.64
CA THR A 31 -8.79 -0.81 14.06
C THR A 31 -8.88 -1.33 12.63
N GLN A 32 -9.80 -2.26 12.35
CA GLN A 32 -10.01 -2.77 10.98
C GLN A 32 -10.53 -1.67 10.05
N GLY A 33 -11.47 -0.84 10.52
CA GLY A 33 -11.96 0.29 9.73
C GLY A 33 -10.87 1.31 9.42
N ILE A 34 -10.03 1.68 10.40
CA ILE A 34 -8.90 2.59 10.18
C ILE A 34 -7.93 2.01 9.15
N LEU A 35 -7.57 0.73 9.28
CA LEU A 35 -6.66 0.06 8.33
C LEU A 35 -7.24 0.05 6.91
N ALA A 36 -8.52 -0.30 6.76
CA ALA A 36 -9.22 -0.29 5.48
C ALA A 36 -9.28 1.11 4.85
N GLY A 37 -9.53 2.14 5.67
CA GLY A 37 -9.51 3.54 5.23
C GLY A 37 -8.13 4.01 4.76
N VAL A 38 -7.07 3.63 5.48
CA VAL A 38 -5.69 3.92 5.07
C VAL A 38 -5.35 3.21 3.76
N LEU A 39 -5.73 1.94 3.61
CA LEU A 39 -5.52 1.19 2.36
C LEU A 39 -6.26 1.82 1.17
N THR A 40 -7.49 2.29 1.39
CA THR A 40 -8.27 3.03 0.38
C THR A 40 -7.55 4.32 -0.03
N TRP A 41 -7.01 5.07 0.94
CA TRP A 41 -6.26 6.30 0.67
C TRP A 41 -5.00 6.03 -0.15
N VAL A 42 -4.21 5.03 0.23
CA VAL A 42 -2.98 4.64 -0.48
C VAL A 42 -3.31 4.08 -1.87
N GLY A 43 -4.35 3.25 -1.98
CA GLY A 43 -4.81 2.68 -3.25
C GLY A 43 -5.23 3.75 -4.26
N GLY A 44 -5.77 4.88 -3.79
CA GLY A 44 -6.10 6.02 -4.63
C GLY A 44 -4.91 6.65 -5.35
N MET A 45 -3.67 6.40 -4.89
CA MET A 45 -2.43 6.89 -5.50
C MET A 45 -1.85 5.91 -6.54
N LEU A 46 -2.41 4.69 -6.66
CA LEU A 46 -1.94 3.69 -7.64
C LEU A 46 -2.07 4.16 -9.10
N PRO A 47 -3.14 4.86 -9.54
CA PRO A 47 -3.23 5.32 -10.92
C PRO A 47 -2.13 6.31 -11.31
N ASP A 48 -1.60 7.06 -10.33
CA ASP A 48 -0.52 8.04 -10.53
C ASP A 48 0.87 7.40 -10.62
N LEU A 49 1.00 6.08 -10.44
CA LEU A 49 2.22 5.33 -10.77
C LEU A 49 2.62 5.45 -12.23
N ASP A 50 1.66 5.77 -13.09
CA ASP A 50 1.88 5.96 -14.52
C ASP A 50 2.07 7.43 -14.91
N SER A 51 2.14 8.35 -13.94
CA SER A 51 2.35 9.77 -14.22
C SER A 51 3.81 10.07 -14.57
N GLU A 52 4.03 10.88 -15.61
CA GLU A 52 5.37 11.34 -16.02
C GLU A 52 6.07 12.17 -14.93
N THR A 53 5.29 12.69 -13.97
CA THR A 53 5.83 13.43 -12.84
C THR A 53 6.43 12.49 -11.81
N GLY A 54 7.72 12.61 -11.52
CA GLY A 54 8.40 11.73 -10.57
C GLY A 54 8.05 11.92 -9.09
N ARG A 55 7.08 12.77 -8.70
CA ARG A 55 6.74 13.02 -7.28
C ARG A 55 5.79 11.95 -6.69
N PRO A 56 4.62 11.63 -7.30
CA PRO A 56 3.70 10.61 -6.79
C PRO A 56 4.35 9.23 -6.65
N ILE A 57 5.09 8.81 -7.67
CA ILE A 57 5.83 7.55 -7.68
C ILE A 57 6.82 7.49 -6.50
N LYS A 58 7.58 8.58 -6.26
CA LYS A 58 8.53 8.63 -5.14
C LYS A 58 7.85 8.52 -3.79
N GLU A 59 6.72 9.17 -3.59
CA GLU A 59 5.96 9.08 -2.34
C GLU A 59 5.40 7.68 -2.13
N LEU A 60 4.81 7.07 -3.17
CA LEU A 60 4.28 5.71 -3.07
C LEU A 60 5.39 4.70 -2.75
N PHE A 61 6.52 4.73 -3.48
CA PHE A 61 7.66 3.87 -3.17
C PHE A 61 8.26 4.14 -1.78
N SER A 62 8.23 5.38 -1.29
CA SER A 62 8.69 5.71 0.06
C SER A 62 7.78 5.12 1.13
N LEU A 63 6.46 5.19 0.92
CA LEU A 63 5.47 4.60 1.82
C LEU A 63 5.54 3.07 1.79
N THR A 64 5.58 2.46 0.61
CA THR A 64 5.74 1.01 0.44
C THR A 64 7.05 0.55 1.06
N ALA A 65 8.14 1.30 0.89
CA ALA A 65 9.43 0.99 1.53
C ALA A 65 9.32 1.02 3.06
N ALA A 66 8.66 2.02 3.64
CA ALA A 66 8.46 2.09 5.09
C ALA A 66 7.66 0.89 5.61
N VAL A 67 6.51 0.59 4.99
CA VAL A 67 5.66 -0.54 5.39
C VAL A 67 6.40 -1.87 5.23
N ALA A 68 7.05 -2.11 4.08
CA ALA A 68 7.83 -3.32 3.84
C ALA A 68 8.95 -3.49 4.86
N SER A 69 9.61 -2.40 5.27
CA SER A 69 10.68 -2.43 6.27
C SER A 69 10.17 -2.84 7.64
N PHE A 70 9.02 -2.31 8.08
CA PHE A 70 8.40 -2.73 9.34
C PHE A 70 7.93 -4.19 9.31
N VAL A 71 7.36 -4.63 8.18
CA VAL A 71 6.94 -6.03 8.00
C VAL A 71 8.15 -6.97 8.02
N ALA A 72 9.23 -6.63 7.30
CA ALA A 72 10.47 -7.40 7.28
C ALA A 72 11.11 -7.48 8.68
N MET A 73 11.18 -6.36 9.39
CA MET A 73 11.69 -6.29 10.76
C MET A 73 10.86 -7.18 11.70
N ARG A 74 9.53 -7.08 11.65
CA ARG A 74 8.63 -7.91 12.47
C ARG A 74 8.81 -9.40 12.17
N CYS A 75 8.95 -9.76 10.90
CA CYS A 75 9.16 -11.14 10.47
C CYS A 75 10.49 -11.69 11.02
N MET A 76 11.56 -10.90 10.97
CA MET A 76 12.87 -11.26 11.52
C MET A 76 12.81 -11.49 13.03
N ILE A 77 12.21 -10.54 13.77
CA ILE A 77 12.04 -10.66 15.23
C ILE A 77 11.22 -11.89 15.58
N HIS A 78 10.12 -12.15 14.85
CA HIS A 78 9.28 -13.32 15.08
C HIS A 78 10.02 -14.65 14.84
N LYS A 79 10.99 -14.68 13.91
CA LYS A 79 11.86 -15.83 13.66
C LYS A 79 12.99 -15.99 14.67
N GLY A 80 13.04 -15.14 15.72
CA GLY A 80 14.06 -15.18 16.75
C GLY A 80 15.40 -14.59 16.31
N ALA A 81 15.42 -13.76 15.25
CA ALA A 81 16.62 -13.05 14.87
C ALA A 81 16.99 -11.99 15.91
N ASP A 82 18.29 -11.71 16.02
CA ASP A 82 18.81 -10.64 16.85
C ASP A 82 18.21 -9.26 16.45
N PRO A 83 17.84 -8.39 17.42
CA PRO A 83 17.25 -7.09 17.13
C PRO A 83 18.09 -6.20 16.22
N ASP A 84 19.42 -6.20 16.36
CA ASP A 84 20.29 -5.35 15.55
C ASP A 84 20.26 -5.83 14.08
N ASN A 85 20.23 -7.14 13.86
CA ASN A 85 20.04 -7.73 12.53
C ASN A 85 18.66 -7.40 11.94
N ALA A 86 17.61 -7.35 12.76
CA ALA A 86 16.27 -6.96 12.31
C ALA A 86 16.19 -5.49 11.91
N ILE A 87 16.86 -4.60 12.65
CA ILE A 87 16.99 -3.18 12.31
C ILE A 87 17.77 -3.01 11.00
N LEU A 88 18.91 -3.70 10.86
CA LEU A 88 19.69 -3.68 9.63
C LEU A 88 18.85 -4.15 8.43
N MET A 89 18.09 -5.23 8.60
CA MET A 89 17.18 -5.73 7.55
C MET A 89 16.11 -4.70 7.17
N ALA A 90 15.57 -3.95 8.15
CA ALA A 90 14.63 -2.88 7.87
C ALA A 90 15.27 -1.78 7.00
N VAL A 91 16.48 -1.33 7.34
CA VAL A 91 17.22 -0.31 6.57
C VAL A 91 17.52 -0.79 5.14
N VAL A 92 17.97 -2.03 5.00
CA VAL A 92 18.26 -2.63 3.68
C VAL A 92 16.99 -2.76 2.85
N THR A 93 15.90 -3.22 3.45
CA THR A 93 14.58 -3.33 2.79
C THR A 93 14.09 -1.96 2.33
N TYR A 94 14.25 -0.94 3.17
CA TYR A 94 13.87 0.42 2.82
C TYR A 94 14.61 0.92 1.57
N ALA A 95 15.95 0.80 1.58
CA ALA A 95 16.77 1.23 0.46
C ALA A 95 16.48 0.44 -0.82
N ALA A 96 16.29 -0.89 -0.69
CA ALA A 96 15.98 -1.76 -1.81
C ALA A 96 14.64 -1.42 -2.47
N VAL A 97 13.59 -1.13 -1.69
CA VAL A 97 12.28 -0.76 -2.23
C VAL A 97 12.27 0.68 -2.73
N ARG A 98 12.75 1.64 -1.92
CA ARG A 98 12.67 3.07 -2.26
C ARG A 98 13.51 3.42 -3.48
N TYR A 99 14.72 2.88 -3.60
CA TYR A 99 15.65 3.22 -4.67
C TYR A 99 15.75 2.11 -5.72
N GLY A 100 15.84 0.85 -5.31
CA GLY A 100 16.01 -0.29 -6.21
C GLY A 100 14.77 -0.57 -7.04
N ALA A 101 13.64 -0.85 -6.38
CA ALA A 101 12.39 -1.18 -7.07
C ALA A 101 11.89 -0.01 -7.94
N ALA A 102 12.01 1.23 -7.45
CA ALA A 102 11.69 2.43 -8.22
C ALA A 102 12.56 2.56 -9.49
N ALA A 103 13.88 2.31 -9.39
CA ALA A 103 14.78 2.35 -10.55
C ALA A 103 14.47 1.24 -11.55
N ILE A 104 14.19 0.03 -11.08
CA ILE A 104 13.78 -1.10 -11.93
C ILE A 104 12.49 -0.75 -12.68
N LEU A 105 11.46 -0.27 -11.95
CA LEU A 105 10.19 0.10 -12.56
C LEU A 105 10.40 1.20 -13.63
N SER A 106 11.18 2.24 -13.33
CA SER A 106 11.46 3.30 -14.32
C SER A 106 12.20 2.81 -15.58
N LYS A 107 12.93 1.71 -15.49
CA LYS A 107 13.69 1.14 -16.62
C LYS A 107 12.84 0.25 -17.53
N PHE A 108 11.83 -0.42 -16.96
CA PHE A 108 11.01 -1.40 -17.67
C PHE A 108 9.58 -0.93 -17.96
N ALA A 109 9.03 0.00 -17.15
CA ALA A 109 7.68 0.50 -17.35
C ALA A 109 7.65 1.44 -18.56
N VAL A 110 6.76 1.14 -19.50
CA VAL A 110 6.40 2.04 -20.59
C VAL A 110 5.09 2.70 -20.22
N HIS A 111 5.06 4.04 -20.17
CA HIS A 111 3.85 4.79 -19.84
C HIS A 111 2.77 4.61 -20.92
N ARG A 112 1.78 3.76 -20.64
CA ARG A 112 0.67 3.45 -21.56
C ARG A 112 -0.72 3.60 -20.93
N GLY A 113 -0.83 4.18 -19.74
CA GLY A 113 -2.09 4.28 -19.00
C GLY A 113 -2.51 2.97 -18.31
N MET A 114 -1.60 2.00 -18.13
CA MET A 114 -1.95 0.67 -17.62
C MET A 114 -2.38 0.68 -16.15
N PHE A 115 -1.88 1.60 -15.33
CA PHE A 115 -2.30 1.70 -13.91
C PHE A 115 -3.69 2.35 -13.72
N HIS A 116 -4.29 2.87 -14.80
CA HIS A 116 -5.69 3.31 -14.85
C HIS A 116 -6.66 2.20 -15.28
N SER A 117 -6.22 0.92 -15.28
CA SER A 117 -6.99 -0.20 -15.83
C SER A 117 -7.58 -1.13 -14.75
N ILE A 118 -8.67 -1.83 -15.11
CA ILE A 118 -9.28 -2.88 -14.27
C ILE A 118 -8.25 -3.96 -13.85
N PRO A 119 -7.35 -4.44 -14.73
CA PRO A 119 -6.27 -5.34 -14.32
C PRO A 119 -5.42 -4.82 -13.16
N ALA A 120 -5.06 -3.54 -13.14
CA ALA A 120 -4.25 -2.96 -12.06
C ALA A 120 -5.02 -2.96 -10.73
N LEU A 121 -6.32 -2.66 -10.76
CA LEU A 121 -7.21 -2.76 -9.61
C LEU A 121 -7.25 -4.19 -9.06
N ILE A 122 -7.48 -5.19 -9.93
CA ILE A 122 -7.57 -6.60 -9.53
C ILE A 122 -6.25 -7.06 -8.90
N ILE A 123 -5.11 -6.77 -9.52
CA ILE A 123 -3.80 -7.18 -9.00
C ILE A 123 -3.54 -6.55 -7.63
N ALA A 124 -3.85 -5.25 -7.46
CA ALA A 124 -3.67 -4.57 -6.19
C ALA A 124 -4.57 -5.16 -5.09
N GLY A 125 -5.86 -5.35 -5.38
CA GLY A 125 -6.81 -5.95 -4.44
C GLY A 125 -6.42 -7.38 -4.06
N GLU A 126 -6.06 -8.22 -5.03
CA GLU A 126 -5.58 -9.59 -4.77
C GLU A 126 -4.30 -9.60 -3.94
N THR A 127 -3.37 -8.68 -4.22
CA THR A 127 -2.14 -8.55 -3.44
C THR A 127 -2.45 -8.24 -1.99
N VAL A 128 -3.34 -7.28 -1.71
CA VAL A 128 -3.75 -6.94 -0.34
C VAL A 128 -4.49 -8.09 0.32
N PHE A 129 -5.43 -8.74 -0.39
CA PHE A 129 -6.18 -9.89 0.10
C PHE A 129 -5.26 -11.06 0.52
N LEU A 130 -4.22 -11.34 -0.27
CA LEU A 130 -3.26 -12.40 0.00
C LEU A 130 -2.26 -12.01 1.09
N ALA A 131 -1.82 -10.76 1.12
CA ALA A 131 -0.83 -10.26 2.08
C ALA A 131 -1.40 -10.00 3.49
N TYR A 132 -2.69 -9.67 3.61
CA TYR A 132 -3.30 -9.40 4.91
C TYR A 132 -3.56 -10.70 5.69
N PHE A 133 -2.85 -10.89 6.80
CA PHE A 133 -2.99 -12.07 7.65
C PHE A 133 -4.23 -11.96 8.55
N SER A 134 -5.31 -12.66 8.18
CA SER A 134 -6.51 -12.85 8.98
C SER A 134 -7.18 -14.17 8.63
N ASP A 135 -7.74 -14.85 9.64
CA ASP A 135 -8.50 -16.09 9.47
C ASP A 135 -9.91 -15.83 8.89
N SER A 136 -10.39 -14.58 8.93
CA SER A 136 -11.70 -14.20 8.42
C SER A 136 -11.61 -13.64 7.00
N TYR A 137 -12.20 -14.35 6.04
CA TYR A 137 -12.32 -13.88 4.66
C TYR A 137 -13.01 -12.51 4.57
N THR A 138 -14.01 -12.23 5.40
CA THR A 138 -14.71 -10.94 5.42
C THR A 138 -13.77 -9.79 5.76
N VAL A 139 -12.82 -10.00 6.68
CA VAL A 139 -11.81 -9.00 7.01
C VAL A 139 -10.81 -8.83 5.87
N LYS A 140 -10.42 -9.92 5.20
CA LYS A 140 -9.53 -9.83 4.03
C LYS A 140 -10.18 -9.07 2.87
N PHE A 141 -11.47 -9.27 2.65
CA PHE A 141 -12.26 -8.52 1.66
C PHE A 141 -12.47 -7.06 2.02
N LEU A 142 -12.56 -6.72 3.32
CA LEU A 142 -12.60 -5.32 3.75
C LEU A 142 -11.30 -4.57 3.43
N MET A 143 -10.17 -5.28 3.45
CA MET A 143 -8.85 -4.68 3.21
C MET A 143 -8.52 -4.53 1.72
N ALA A 144 -9.06 -5.43 0.89
CA ALA A 144 -8.77 -5.54 -0.54
C ALA A 144 -9.58 -4.54 -1.38
#